data_AF-K3X2P3-F1
#
_entry.id   AF-K3X2P3-F1
#
_cell.length_a   1.000
_cell.length_b   1.000
_cell.length_c   1.000
_cell.angle_alpha   90.00
_cell.angle_beta   90.00
_cell.angle_gamma   90.00
#
_symmetry.space_group_name_H-M   'P 1'
#
loop_
_entity.id
_entity.type
_entity.pdbx_description
1 polymer ?
#
loop_
_entity_poly.entity_id
_entity_poly.type
_entity_poly.pdbx_seq_one_letter_code
_entity_poly.pdbx_strand_id
1 'polypeptide(L)'
;MLAGGRQAAAIAGGRLVKKSAPVAQLQVRTFYSLYEKYYEAYKRYGWKLSLWKLYNPGDIKFGKLVGEDEFGHKYYEDPDEIHLQHRWTEFKVDSFDEFEGTHIPPQWHLWLQHTTDATPNDPGQDPTNWPKIPISEKSDAPFKSHLAPNVPYYPNKTLYRSRGYGIGSLDTKPDEPDQYYIQRNHVLRNRKRQADFQDDFDYNNPDAAATNSSETLRPATKN
;
A
#
# COMPACT_ATOMS: atom_id res chain seq x y z
N MET A 1 -28.75 -32.97 -32.18
CA MET A 1 -28.93 -31.52 -32.45
C MET A 1 -29.52 -30.87 -31.21
N LEU A 2 -29.01 -29.69 -30.87
CA LEU A 2 -29.26 -28.93 -29.64
C LEU A 2 -30.71 -28.50 -29.43
N ALA A 3 -31.15 -28.51 -28.16
CA ALA A 3 -32.00 -27.50 -27.51
C ALA A 3 -31.96 -27.82 -26.00
N GLY A 4 -31.46 -26.99 -25.08
CA GLY A 4 -31.72 -25.56 -24.92
C GLY A 4 -32.70 -25.34 -23.75
N GLY A 5 -32.43 -25.91 -22.57
CA GLY A 5 -33.30 -25.81 -21.39
C GLY A 5 -32.99 -24.56 -20.57
N ARG A 6 -33.81 -23.51 -20.72
CA ARG A 6 -33.78 -22.29 -19.91
C ARG A 6 -34.47 -22.60 -18.57
N GLN A 7 -33.72 -22.61 -17.47
CA GLN A 7 -34.28 -22.66 -16.11
C GLN A 7 -34.82 -21.26 -15.78
N ALA A 8 -36.12 -21.20 -15.49
CA ALA A 8 -36.84 -19.99 -15.13
C ALA A 8 -36.53 -19.60 -13.67
N ALA A 9 -36.23 -18.32 -13.46
CA ALA A 9 -36.09 -17.71 -12.14
C ALA A 9 -37.47 -17.57 -11.48
N ALA A 10 -37.75 -18.41 -10.48
CA ALA A 10 -38.87 -18.21 -9.56
C ALA A 10 -38.39 -17.37 -8.37
N ILE A 11 -38.72 -16.08 -8.40
CA ILE A 11 -38.61 -15.18 -7.26
C ILE A 11 -39.75 -15.51 -6.30
N ALA A 12 -39.47 -16.34 -5.29
CA ALA A 12 -40.36 -16.58 -4.17
C ALA A 12 -39.84 -15.83 -2.95
N GLY A 13 -40.59 -14.81 -2.53
CA GLY A 13 -40.33 -14.04 -1.33
C GLY A 13 -40.42 -14.91 -0.08
N GLY A 14 -39.27 -15.44 0.36
CA GLY A 14 -39.09 -16.08 1.66
C GLY A 14 -38.34 -15.14 2.59
N ARG A 15 -38.99 -14.71 3.67
CA ARG A 15 -38.39 -13.95 4.77
C ARG A 15 -37.19 -14.74 5.30
N LEU A 16 -35.97 -14.20 5.12
CA LEU A 16 -34.74 -14.79 5.66
C LEU A 16 -34.84 -14.87 7.19
N VAL A 17 -35.15 -16.06 7.71
CA VAL A 17 -35.01 -16.37 9.13
C VAL A 17 -33.50 -16.40 9.41
N LYS A 18 -33.01 -15.35 10.08
CA LYS A 18 -31.65 -15.31 10.63
C LYS A 18 -31.54 -16.48 11.62
N LYS A 19 -30.89 -17.58 11.23
CA LYS A 19 -30.47 -18.61 12.18
C LYS A 19 -29.53 -17.93 13.17
N SER A 20 -29.94 -17.81 14.42
CA SER A 20 -29.05 -17.37 15.50
C SER A 20 -27.87 -18.33 15.56
N ALA A 21 -26.65 -17.81 15.46
CA ALA A 21 -25.44 -18.60 15.66
C ALA A 21 -25.53 -19.29 17.03
N PRO A 22 -25.10 -20.57 17.15
CA PRO A 22 -25.00 -21.20 18.46
C PRO A 22 -24.06 -20.38 19.33
N VAL A 23 -24.53 -19.99 20.51
CA VAL A 23 -23.67 -19.42 21.55
C VAL A 23 -22.59 -20.46 21.83
N ALA A 24 -21.33 -20.12 21.53
CA ALA A 24 -20.20 -21.01 21.74
C ALA A 24 -20.18 -21.48 23.20
N GLN A 25 -20.51 -22.75 23.44
CA GLN A 25 -20.40 -23.34 24.76
C GLN A 25 -18.91 -23.43 25.09
N LEU A 26 -18.46 -22.69 26.11
CA LEU A 26 -17.10 -22.81 26.63
C LEU A 26 -16.91 -24.24 27.13
N GLN A 27 -16.12 -25.04 26.42
CA GLN A 27 -15.75 -26.38 26.88
C GLN A 27 -14.94 -26.28 28.16
N VAL A 28 -15.55 -26.68 29.29
CA VAL A 28 -14.84 -26.80 30.56
C VAL A 28 -14.02 -28.10 30.52
N ARG A 29 -12.70 -27.98 30.34
CA ARG A 29 -11.79 -29.13 30.34
C ARG A 29 -11.66 -29.69 31.76
N THR A 30 -12.12 -30.92 31.98
CA THR A 30 -11.93 -31.66 33.24
C THR A 30 -10.55 -32.34 33.26
N PHE A 31 -9.99 -32.62 34.45
CA PHE A 31 -8.69 -33.32 34.55
C PHE A 31 -8.62 -34.65 33.77
N TYR A 32 -9.75 -35.33 33.62
CA TYR A 32 -9.87 -36.56 32.83
C TYR A 32 -9.60 -36.31 31.33
N SER A 33 -10.15 -35.22 30.77
CA SER A 33 -9.88 -34.81 29.39
C SER A 33 -8.41 -34.46 29.13
N LEU A 34 -7.70 -33.93 30.14
CA LEU A 34 -6.25 -33.73 30.05
C LEU A 34 -5.52 -35.07 29.94
N TYR A 35 -5.82 -36.01 30.82
CA TYR A 35 -5.19 -37.32 30.79
C TYR A 35 -5.40 -38.03 29.45
N GLU A 36 -6.63 -38.03 28.93
CA GLU A 36 -6.95 -38.62 27.63
C GLU A 36 -6.17 -37.96 26.50
N LYS A 37 -6.08 -36.62 26.48
CA LYS A 37 -5.29 -35.86 25.51
C LYS A 37 -3.82 -36.27 25.50
N TYR A 38 -3.17 -36.31 26.67
CA TYR A 38 -1.76 -36.70 26.77
C TYR A 38 -1.52 -38.19 26.50
N TYR A 39 -2.46 -39.05 26.89
CA TYR A 39 -2.40 -40.48 26.60
C TYR A 39 -2.55 -40.77 25.10
N GLU A 40 -3.46 -40.06 24.44
CA GLU A 40 -3.63 -40.10 22.99
C GLU A 40 -2.39 -39.57 22.28
N ALA A 41 -1.80 -38.47 22.77
CA ALA A 41 -0.53 -37.94 22.26
C ALA A 41 0.59 -38.98 22.35
N TYR A 42 0.73 -39.63 23.51
CA TYR A 42 1.71 -40.69 23.72
C TYR A 42 1.49 -41.86 22.75
N LYS A 43 0.23 -42.25 22.47
CA LYS A 43 -0.08 -43.30 21.50
C LYS A 43 0.26 -42.91 20.06
N ARG A 44 -0.05 -41.68 19.65
CA ARG A 44 0.12 -41.21 18.26
C ARG A 44 1.59 -40.87 17.95
N TYR A 45 2.26 -40.21 18.87
CA TYR A 45 3.57 -39.59 18.64
C TYR A 45 4.70 -40.25 19.42
N GLY A 46 4.39 -41.01 20.48
CA GLY A 46 5.38 -41.51 21.43
C GLY A 46 5.84 -40.43 22.41
N TRP A 47 6.58 -40.82 23.45
CA TRP A 47 6.93 -39.90 24.54
C TRP A 47 7.88 -38.77 24.12
N LYS A 48 8.91 -39.06 23.31
CA LYS A 48 9.89 -38.05 22.88
C LYS A 48 9.24 -36.95 22.05
N LEU A 49 8.46 -37.36 21.05
CA LEU A 49 7.80 -36.43 20.14
C LEU A 49 6.64 -35.70 20.84
N SER A 50 5.93 -36.35 21.76
CA SER A 50 4.93 -35.67 22.60
C SER A 50 5.56 -34.60 23.47
N LEU A 51 6.74 -34.87 24.05
CA LEU A 51 7.48 -33.88 24.84
C LEU A 51 7.99 -32.75 23.95
N TRP A 52 8.45 -33.06 22.73
CA TRP A 52 8.84 -32.05 21.75
C TRP A 52 7.67 -31.17 21.30
N LYS A 53 6.48 -31.74 21.04
CA LYS A 53 5.27 -30.97 20.72
C LYS A 53 4.77 -30.13 21.90
N LEU A 54 4.92 -30.64 23.11
CA LEU A 54 4.66 -29.85 24.32
C LEU A 54 5.64 -28.67 24.42
N TYR A 55 6.87 -28.86 23.99
CA TYR A 55 7.90 -27.82 23.98
C TYR A 55 7.71 -26.79 22.84
N ASN A 56 7.19 -27.21 21.69
CA ASN A 56 7.03 -26.41 20.47
C ASN A 56 5.68 -26.78 19.83
N PRO A 57 4.54 -26.16 20.18
CA PRO A 57 4.25 -24.74 20.44
C PRO A 57 3.67 -24.45 21.85
N GLY A 58 4.09 -25.20 22.88
CA GLY A 58 3.61 -25.02 24.26
C GLY A 58 2.31 -25.78 24.59
N ASP A 59 1.63 -26.32 23.59
CA ASP A 59 0.46 -27.18 23.76
C ASP A 59 0.48 -28.34 22.74
N ILE A 60 0.06 -29.53 23.17
CA ILE A 60 -0.05 -30.67 22.26
C ILE A 60 -1.36 -30.53 21.48
N LYS A 61 -1.27 -30.14 20.22
CA LYS A 61 -2.43 -30.08 19.34
C LYS A 61 -2.46 -31.26 18.37
N PHE A 62 -3.66 -31.62 17.92
CA PHE A 62 -3.87 -32.63 16.91
C PHE A 62 -4.48 -31.94 15.69
N GLY A 63 -3.86 -32.11 14.53
CA GLY A 63 -4.35 -31.48 13.30
C GLY A 63 -3.81 -32.20 12.08
N LYS A 64 -4.41 -31.89 10.94
CA LYS A 64 -3.96 -32.38 9.64
C LYS A 64 -2.73 -31.58 9.21
N LEU A 65 -1.67 -32.26 8.76
CA LEU A 65 -0.52 -31.60 8.13
C LEU A 65 -0.97 -31.02 6.77
N VAL A 66 -0.88 -29.70 6.64
CA VAL A 66 -1.24 -28.97 5.43
C VAL A 66 -0.05 -28.91 4.47
N GLY A 67 1.14 -28.61 5.00
CA GLY A 67 2.37 -28.60 4.23
C GLY A 67 3.60 -28.34 5.07
N GLU A 68 4.74 -28.38 4.39
CA GLU A 68 6.05 -28.06 4.94
C GLU A 68 6.67 -26.97 4.08
N ASP A 69 7.38 -26.05 4.72
CA ASP A 69 8.07 -24.95 4.07
C ASP A 69 9.53 -25.29 3.73
N GLU A 70 10.20 -24.43 2.97
CA GLU A 70 11.60 -24.53 2.57
C GLU A 70 12.55 -24.67 3.78
N PHE A 71 12.22 -24.01 4.90
CA PHE A 71 12.98 -24.11 6.15
C PHE A 71 12.65 -25.38 6.97
N GLY A 72 11.72 -26.21 6.50
CA GLY A 72 11.27 -27.43 7.17
C GLY A 72 10.29 -27.20 8.32
N HIS A 73 9.69 -26.00 8.40
CA HIS A 73 8.58 -25.72 9.33
C HIS A 73 7.31 -26.40 8.84
N LYS A 74 6.57 -27.02 9.77
CA LYS A 74 5.38 -27.82 9.44
C LYS A 74 4.11 -27.08 9.86
N TYR A 75 3.15 -26.99 8.96
CA TYR A 75 1.90 -26.26 9.16
C TYR A 75 0.74 -27.22 9.30
N TYR A 76 -0.11 -26.98 10.29
CA TYR A 76 -1.24 -27.84 10.63
C TYR A 76 -2.54 -27.06 10.72
N GLU A 77 -3.63 -27.74 10.40
CA GLU A 77 -4.99 -27.19 10.51
C GLU A 77 -5.94 -28.20 11.18
N ASP A 78 -6.80 -27.70 12.05
CA ASP A 78 -7.90 -28.41 12.67
C ASP A 78 -9.16 -27.51 12.79
N PRO A 79 -10.14 -27.63 11.88
CA PRO A 79 -11.36 -26.82 11.88
C PRO A 79 -12.25 -26.98 13.12
N ASP A 80 -12.06 -28.03 13.92
CA ASP A 80 -12.84 -28.29 15.13
C ASP A 80 -12.36 -27.44 16.33
N GLU A 81 -11.15 -26.89 16.26
CA GLU A 81 -10.59 -26.00 17.28
C GLU A 81 -11.20 -24.59 17.23
N ILE A 82 -10.99 -23.83 18.31
CA ILE A 82 -11.50 -22.47 18.43
C ILE A 82 -10.96 -21.59 17.26
N HIS A 83 -11.80 -20.68 16.77
CA HIS A 83 -11.38 -19.71 15.75
C HIS A 83 -10.11 -18.97 16.19
N LEU A 84 -9.20 -18.72 15.24
CA LEU A 84 -7.80 -18.27 15.44
C LEU A 84 -6.81 -19.31 15.99
N GLN A 85 -7.26 -20.39 16.65
CA GLN A 85 -6.38 -21.45 17.17
C GLN A 85 -6.33 -22.72 16.31
N HIS A 86 -7.19 -22.79 15.30
CA HIS A 86 -7.31 -23.91 14.35
C HIS A 86 -6.13 -24.04 13.37
N ARG A 87 -5.28 -23.01 13.22
CA ARG A 87 -4.05 -23.08 12.39
C ARG A 87 -2.84 -22.84 13.29
N TRP A 88 -1.80 -23.65 13.14
CA TRP A 88 -0.54 -23.46 13.86
C TRP A 88 0.65 -24.04 13.09
N THR A 89 1.85 -23.65 13.52
CA THR A 89 3.11 -24.08 12.94
C THR A 89 3.96 -24.77 14.00
N GLU A 90 4.63 -25.84 13.61
CA GLU A 90 5.70 -26.47 14.37
C GLU A 90 7.03 -26.09 13.72
N PHE A 91 7.80 -25.27 14.41
CA PHE A 91 9.09 -24.81 13.90
C PHE A 91 10.12 -25.94 13.95
N LYS A 92 11.05 -25.92 13.01
CA LYS A 92 12.21 -26.80 13.01
C LYS A 92 13.38 -26.02 13.60
N VAL A 93 13.56 -26.17 14.91
CA VAL A 93 14.61 -25.49 15.69
C VAL A 93 15.39 -26.50 16.50
N ASP A 94 16.68 -26.25 16.69
CA ASP A 94 17.55 -27.08 17.53
C ASP A 94 17.54 -26.61 18.99
N SER A 95 17.37 -25.30 19.21
CA SER A 95 17.37 -24.66 20.54
C SER A 95 16.17 -23.72 20.76
N PHE A 96 15.84 -23.43 22.02
CA PHE A 96 14.72 -22.54 22.38
C PHE A 96 14.88 -21.12 21.83
N ASP A 97 16.10 -20.60 21.93
CA ASP A 97 16.41 -19.20 21.62
C ASP A 97 16.32 -18.90 20.11
N GLU A 98 16.18 -19.93 19.28
CA GLU A 98 16.03 -19.83 17.83
C GLU A 98 14.56 -19.74 17.38
N PHE A 99 13.61 -19.90 18.31
CA PHE A 99 12.19 -19.76 18.02
C PHE A 99 11.85 -18.29 17.76
N GLU A 100 11.50 -17.97 16.52
CA GLU A 100 11.16 -16.61 16.12
C GLU A 100 10.05 -16.62 15.06
N GLY A 101 9.06 -15.74 15.22
CA GLY A 101 7.91 -15.67 14.31
C GLY A 101 8.27 -15.15 12.92
N THR A 102 9.36 -14.40 12.80
CA THR A 102 9.83 -13.84 11.53
C THR A 102 10.41 -14.87 10.56
N HIS A 103 10.67 -16.10 11.02
CA HIS A 103 11.15 -17.20 10.16
C HIS A 103 10.06 -17.76 9.23
N ILE A 104 8.79 -17.44 9.46
CA ILE A 104 7.68 -17.88 8.60
C ILE A 104 7.75 -17.06 7.29
N PRO A 105 7.79 -17.71 6.11
CA PRO A 105 7.85 -16.99 4.85
C PRO A 105 6.50 -16.33 4.55
N PRO A 106 6.49 -15.32 3.66
CA PRO A 106 5.30 -14.52 3.39
C PRO A 106 4.06 -15.32 2.97
N GLN A 107 4.25 -16.37 2.17
CA GLN A 107 3.16 -17.20 1.63
C GLN A 107 2.44 -17.99 2.74
N TRP A 108 3.21 -18.63 3.63
CA TRP A 108 2.68 -19.33 4.79
C TRP A 108 2.15 -18.37 5.86
N HIS A 109 2.75 -17.18 5.99
CA HIS A 109 2.31 -16.15 6.91
C HIS A 109 0.89 -15.65 6.58
N LEU A 110 0.57 -15.43 5.30
CA LEU A 110 -0.78 -15.05 4.87
C LEU A 110 -1.84 -16.09 5.25
N TRP A 111 -1.52 -17.38 5.08
CA TRP A 111 -2.40 -18.48 5.43
C TRP A 111 -2.56 -18.65 6.95
N LEU A 112 -1.45 -18.57 7.70
CA LEU A 112 -1.44 -18.71 9.14
C LEU A 112 -2.21 -17.59 9.86
N GLN A 113 -2.16 -16.36 9.32
CA GLN A 113 -2.88 -15.19 9.84
C GLN A 113 -4.32 -15.05 9.33
N HIS A 114 -4.88 -16.10 8.72
CA HIS A 114 -6.27 -16.09 8.21
C HIS A 114 -6.55 -14.97 7.20
N THR A 115 -5.51 -14.45 6.51
CA THR A 115 -5.68 -13.45 5.45
C THR A 115 -6.23 -14.09 4.18
N THR A 116 -5.83 -15.34 3.93
CA THR A 116 -6.27 -16.16 2.80
C THR A 116 -6.48 -17.61 3.25
N ASP A 117 -7.39 -18.31 2.59
CA ASP A 117 -7.61 -19.75 2.78
C ASP A 117 -6.73 -20.60 1.85
N ALA A 118 -6.17 -19.99 0.80
CA ALA A 118 -5.27 -20.67 -0.13
C ALA A 118 -3.93 -20.96 0.55
N THR A 119 -3.43 -22.18 0.41
CA THR A 119 -2.06 -22.55 0.80
C THR A 119 -1.05 -22.04 -0.23
N PRO A 120 0.26 -22.03 0.08
CA PRO A 120 1.28 -21.55 -0.87
C PRO A 120 1.33 -22.30 -2.21
N ASN A 121 0.96 -23.58 -2.22
CA ASN A 121 0.91 -24.40 -3.44
C ASN A 121 -0.41 -24.24 -4.21
N ASP A 122 -1.40 -23.53 -3.64
CA ASP A 122 -2.68 -23.32 -4.30
C ASP A 122 -2.61 -22.18 -5.32
N PRO A 123 -3.34 -22.31 -6.45
CA PRO A 123 -3.32 -21.30 -7.52
C PRO A 123 -3.81 -19.92 -7.07
N GLY A 124 -4.50 -19.82 -5.93
CA GLY A 124 -4.96 -18.55 -5.36
C GLY A 124 -3.83 -17.64 -4.87
N GLN A 125 -2.68 -18.20 -4.47
CA GLN A 125 -1.53 -17.41 -4.03
C GLN A 125 -0.56 -17.05 -5.18
N ASP A 126 -0.72 -17.65 -6.36
CA ASP A 126 0.16 -17.36 -7.50
C ASP A 126 -0.17 -15.98 -8.12
N PRO A 127 0.77 -15.01 -8.10
CA PRO A 127 0.56 -13.68 -8.66
C PRO A 127 0.20 -13.66 -10.15
N THR A 128 0.53 -14.72 -10.88
CA THR A 128 0.19 -14.83 -12.31
C THR A 128 -1.32 -14.97 -12.55
N ASN A 129 -2.03 -15.58 -11.60
CA ASN A 129 -3.47 -15.80 -11.67
C ASN A 129 -4.29 -14.57 -11.24
N TRP A 130 -3.65 -13.56 -10.66
CA TRP A 130 -4.35 -12.38 -10.18
C TRP A 130 -4.86 -11.50 -11.34
N PRO A 131 -6.08 -10.93 -11.22
CA PRO A 131 -6.60 -10.03 -12.23
C PRO A 131 -5.75 -8.76 -12.29
N LYS A 132 -5.06 -8.55 -13.41
CA LYS A 132 -4.27 -7.34 -13.66
C LYS A 132 -5.19 -6.21 -14.10
N ILE A 133 -5.59 -5.37 -13.15
CA ILE A 133 -6.43 -4.20 -13.40
C ILE A 133 -5.51 -3.00 -13.69
N PRO A 134 -5.60 -2.35 -14.86
CA PRO A 134 -4.85 -1.12 -15.11
C PRO A 134 -5.29 -0.02 -14.15
N ILE A 135 -4.34 0.69 -13.53
CA ILE A 135 -4.62 1.78 -12.57
C ILE A 135 -5.38 2.94 -13.26
N SER A 136 -5.07 3.20 -14.53
CA SER A 136 -5.78 4.15 -15.36
C SER A 136 -5.70 3.73 -16.83
N GLU A 137 -6.77 3.97 -17.59
CA GLU A 137 -6.77 3.83 -19.04
C GLU A 137 -6.08 5.02 -19.73
N LYS A 138 -6.11 6.20 -19.09
CA LYS A 138 -5.61 7.46 -19.66
C LYS A 138 -4.72 8.19 -18.67
N SER A 139 -3.55 8.63 -19.14
CA SER A 139 -2.71 9.58 -18.43
C SER A 139 -3.00 10.98 -18.96
N ASP A 140 -3.35 11.92 -18.08
CA ASP A 140 -3.41 13.35 -18.42
C ASP A 140 -2.02 14.01 -18.30
N ALA A 141 -0.96 13.23 -18.02
CA ALA A 141 0.39 13.75 -18.06
C ALA A 141 0.74 14.23 -19.48
N PRO A 142 1.31 15.43 -19.64
CA PRO A 142 1.67 15.96 -20.95
C PRO A 142 2.80 15.16 -21.63
N PHE A 143 3.47 14.29 -20.88
CA PHE A 143 4.58 13.46 -21.36
C PHE A 143 4.23 11.97 -21.27
N LYS A 144 4.56 11.23 -22.34
CA LYS A 144 4.32 9.79 -22.45
C LYS A 144 5.21 8.95 -21.54
N SER A 145 6.41 9.45 -21.19
CA SER A 145 7.38 8.76 -20.34
C SER A 145 8.00 9.75 -19.34
N HIS A 146 8.61 9.22 -18.29
CA HIS A 146 9.38 10.01 -17.31
C HIS A 146 10.68 10.59 -17.88
N LEU A 147 11.04 10.22 -19.12
CA LEU A 147 12.18 10.76 -19.85
C LEU A 147 11.69 12.01 -20.59
N ALA A 148 11.90 13.18 -19.97
CA ALA A 148 11.64 14.44 -20.64
C ALA A 148 12.59 14.62 -21.85
N PRO A 149 12.18 15.34 -22.90
CA PRO A 149 13.13 15.79 -23.93
C PRO A 149 14.28 16.56 -23.26
N ASN A 150 15.49 16.43 -23.81
CA ASN A 150 16.66 17.18 -23.34
C ASN A 150 16.46 18.67 -23.64
N VAL A 151 15.76 19.37 -22.75
CA VAL A 151 15.59 20.82 -22.79
C VAL A 151 16.83 21.43 -22.14
N PRO A 152 17.42 22.50 -22.70
CA PRO A 152 18.49 23.22 -22.02
C PRO A 152 18.07 23.57 -20.59
N TYR A 153 18.96 23.30 -19.64
CA TYR A 153 18.70 23.60 -18.24
C TYR A 153 18.60 25.11 -18.05
N TYR A 154 17.39 25.58 -17.73
CA TYR A 154 17.16 26.94 -17.27
C TYR A 154 17.09 26.93 -15.74
N PRO A 155 18.15 27.38 -15.05
CA PRO A 155 18.16 27.43 -13.60
C PRO A 155 17.06 28.36 -13.07
N ASN A 156 16.50 28.00 -11.92
CA ASN A 156 15.46 28.82 -11.30
C ASN A 156 16.04 30.19 -10.91
N LYS A 157 15.51 31.26 -11.52
CA LYS A 157 15.98 32.63 -11.29
C LYS A 157 15.84 33.10 -9.84
N THR A 158 15.01 32.46 -9.01
CA THR A 158 14.92 32.78 -7.57
C THR A 158 16.14 32.33 -6.76
N LEU A 159 17.02 31.50 -7.33
CA LEU A 159 18.29 31.12 -6.72
C LEU A 159 19.37 32.18 -6.93
N TYR A 160 19.19 33.08 -7.90
CA TYR A 160 20.07 34.22 -8.20
C TYR A 160 19.75 35.37 -7.26
N ARG A 161 19.99 35.18 -5.96
CA ARG A 161 19.83 36.24 -4.95
C ARG A 161 21.17 36.82 -4.60
N SER A 162 21.22 38.14 -4.47
CA SER A 162 22.35 38.80 -3.83
C SER A 162 22.56 38.25 -2.41
N ARG A 163 23.82 38.03 -2.01
CA ARG A 163 24.19 37.57 -0.66
C ARG A 163 24.20 38.70 0.37
N GLY A 164 24.00 39.93 -0.08
CA GLY A 164 23.93 41.15 0.70
C GLY A 164 23.79 42.36 -0.22
N TYR A 165 23.44 43.51 0.35
CA TYR A 165 23.21 44.74 -0.41
C TYR A 165 24.46 45.14 -1.22
N GLY A 166 24.36 45.15 -2.55
CA GLY A 166 25.46 45.52 -3.46
C GLY A 166 26.58 44.49 -3.60
N ILE A 167 26.49 43.33 -2.94
CA ILE A 167 27.59 42.34 -2.89
C ILE A 167 27.53 41.34 -4.06
N GLY A 168 26.36 41.16 -4.70
CA GLY A 168 26.17 40.17 -5.77
C GLY A 168 26.08 38.73 -5.25
N SER A 169 26.25 37.76 -6.15
CA SER A 169 26.30 36.32 -5.86
C SER A 169 27.32 35.63 -6.76
N LEU A 170 27.41 34.30 -6.68
CA LEU A 170 28.28 33.53 -7.57
C LEU A 170 27.86 33.67 -9.03
N ASP A 171 26.55 33.86 -9.26
CA ASP A 171 25.96 33.97 -10.60
C ASP A 171 25.42 35.36 -10.96
N THR A 172 25.56 36.36 -10.08
CA THR A 172 25.13 37.76 -10.31
C THR A 172 26.23 38.73 -9.93
N LYS A 173 26.47 39.73 -10.78
CA LYS A 173 27.52 40.73 -10.50
C LYS A 173 27.13 41.63 -9.32
N PRO A 174 28.10 42.24 -8.61
CA PRO A 174 27.84 43.35 -7.71
C PRO A 174 27.03 44.44 -8.43
N ASP A 175 26.02 44.99 -7.75
CA ASP A 175 25.07 45.99 -8.27
C ASP A 175 24.12 45.56 -9.41
N GLU A 176 24.16 44.30 -9.84
CA GLU A 176 23.15 43.78 -10.77
C GLU A 176 21.81 43.59 -10.03
N PRO A 177 20.69 44.07 -10.60
CA PRO A 177 19.39 43.86 -9.97
C PRO A 177 18.98 42.40 -9.96
N ASP A 178 18.32 42.00 -8.88
CA ASP A 178 17.75 40.66 -8.72
C ASP A 178 16.81 40.33 -9.90
N GLN A 179 17.10 39.21 -10.59
CA GLN A 179 16.39 38.81 -11.82
C GLN A 179 15.05 38.07 -11.58
N TYR A 180 14.62 37.97 -10.32
CA TYR A 180 13.39 37.31 -9.89
C TYR A 180 12.33 38.32 -9.46
N TYR A 181 11.11 37.82 -9.23
CA TYR A 181 10.02 38.67 -8.79
C TYR A 181 10.27 39.22 -7.39
N ILE A 182 10.18 40.55 -7.26
CA ILE A 182 10.19 41.26 -5.98
C ILE A 182 8.86 41.99 -5.82
N GLN A 183 8.37 42.06 -4.57
CA GLN A 183 7.15 42.76 -4.21
C GLN A 183 7.11 44.20 -4.75
N ARG A 184 5.89 44.69 -5.03
CA ARG A 184 5.66 46.08 -5.47
C ARG A 184 6.21 47.03 -4.40
N ASN A 185 6.87 48.10 -4.84
CA ASN A 185 7.48 49.13 -3.99
C ASN A 185 8.67 48.67 -3.12
N HIS A 186 9.23 47.48 -3.35
CA HIS A 186 10.48 47.08 -2.69
C HIS A 186 11.65 47.98 -3.15
N VAL A 187 12.51 48.39 -2.22
CA VAL A 187 13.59 49.37 -2.47
C VAL A 187 14.54 48.93 -3.61
N LEU A 188 14.84 47.63 -3.67
CA LEU A 188 15.71 47.03 -4.69
C LEU A 188 15.01 46.65 -6.01
N ARG A 189 13.73 46.99 -6.16
CA ARG A 189 12.97 46.64 -7.37
C ARG A 189 13.27 47.65 -8.48
N ASN A 190 14.01 47.22 -9.48
CA ASN A 190 14.32 48.06 -10.65
C ASN A 190 13.09 48.38 -11.52
N ARG A 191 12.13 47.46 -11.60
CA ARG A 191 10.89 47.67 -12.36
C ARG A 191 9.92 48.57 -11.56
N LYS A 192 10.01 49.88 -11.76
CA LYS A 192 9.01 50.86 -11.29
C LYS A 192 7.84 50.87 -12.28
N ARG A 193 6.72 50.24 -11.91
CA ARG A 193 5.44 50.46 -12.61
C ARG A 193 4.67 51.56 -11.87
N GLN A 194 3.94 52.40 -12.60
CA GLN A 194 2.93 53.30 -12.02
C GLN A 194 2.00 52.50 -11.09
N ALA A 195 1.48 53.16 -10.06
CA ALA A 195 0.60 52.52 -9.06
C ALA A 195 -0.77 52.14 -9.63
N ASP A 196 -1.06 52.54 -10.87
CA ASP A 196 -2.36 52.42 -11.49
C ASP A 196 -2.71 50.95 -11.71
N PHE A 197 -3.87 50.56 -11.18
CA PHE A 197 -4.41 49.20 -11.23
C PHE A 197 -5.38 49.03 -12.40
N GLN A 198 -5.94 50.15 -12.86
CA GLN A 198 -6.80 50.25 -14.02
C GLN A 198 -6.01 50.87 -15.17
N ASP A 199 -6.15 50.27 -16.36
CA ASP A 199 -5.80 50.93 -17.61
C ASP A 199 -6.94 51.88 -17.98
N ASP A 200 -6.60 53.12 -18.30
CA ASP A 200 -7.56 54.07 -18.86
C ASP A 200 -7.87 53.64 -20.30
N PHE A 201 -9.11 53.21 -20.55
CA PHE A 201 -9.60 52.90 -21.88
C PHE A 201 -9.97 54.19 -22.60
N ASP A 202 -9.27 54.52 -23.69
CA ASP A 202 -9.69 55.59 -24.59
C ASP A 202 -10.87 55.10 -25.46
N TYR A 203 -12.08 55.48 -25.05
CA TYR A 203 -13.30 55.13 -25.76
C TYR A 203 -13.38 55.71 -27.19
N ASN A 204 -12.59 56.74 -27.50
CA ASN A 204 -12.54 57.32 -28.84
C ASN A 204 -11.56 56.57 -29.77
N ASN A 205 -10.70 55.71 -29.22
CA ASN A 205 -9.76 54.90 -30.01
C ASN A 205 -9.62 53.49 -29.40
N PRO A 206 -10.60 52.60 -29.61
CA PRO A 206 -10.65 51.28 -28.98
C PRO A 206 -9.55 50.32 -29.46
N ASP A 207 -8.92 50.61 -30.60
CA ASP A 207 -7.85 49.78 -31.18
C ASP A 207 -6.45 50.18 -30.68
N ALA A 208 -6.33 51.27 -29.92
CA ALA A 208 -5.07 51.67 -29.31
C ALA A 208 -4.64 50.66 -28.23
N ALA A 209 -3.37 50.27 -28.25
CA ALA A 209 -2.81 49.47 -27.16
C ALA A 209 -2.90 50.27 -25.86
N ALA A 210 -3.42 49.64 -24.80
CA ALA A 210 -3.48 50.29 -23.50
C ALA A 210 -2.06 50.68 -23.06
N THR A 211 -1.95 51.84 -22.41
CA THR A 211 -0.69 52.46 -22.00
C THR A 211 0.20 51.51 -21.19
N ASN A 212 -0.38 50.57 -20.42
CA ASN A 212 0.37 49.57 -19.67
C ASN A 212 0.30 48.13 -20.26
N SER A 213 -0.40 47.90 -21.37
CA SER A 213 -0.56 46.56 -21.96
C SER A 213 0.59 46.12 -22.87
N SER A 214 1.58 46.98 -23.13
CA SER A 214 2.68 46.69 -24.05
C SER A 214 3.76 45.74 -23.49
N GLU A 215 3.67 45.29 -22.23
CA GLU A 215 4.49 44.20 -21.73
C GLU A 215 3.64 43.07 -21.16
N THR A 216 3.41 42.04 -21.98
CA THR A 216 2.91 40.75 -21.54
C THR A 216 3.67 40.31 -20.29
N LEU A 217 2.96 40.03 -19.19
CA LEU A 217 3.49 39.12 -18.16
C LEU A 217 4.03 37.89 -18.89
N ARG A 218 5.24 37.43 -18.54
CA ARG A 218 5.95 36.36 -19.25
C ARG A 218 4.97 35.34 -19.82
N PRO A 219 4.99 35.06 -21.14
CA PRO A 219 4.04 34.13 -21.73
C PRO A 219 4.08 32.80 -20.96
N ALA A 220 2.91 32.23 -20.70
CA ALA A 220 2.77 30.96 -19.96
C ALA A 220 3.40 29.76 -20.69
N THR A 221 3.89 29.97 -21.91
CA THR A 221 4.55 28.97 -22.73
C THR A 221 6.08 29.12 -22.64
N LYS A 222 6.73 28.06 -22.15
CA LYS A 222 8.19 27.85 -22.23
C LYS A 222 8.61 27.75 -23.70
N ASN A 223 9.54 28.62 -24.11
CA ASN A 223 10.63 28.24 -25.02
C ASN A 223 11.88 28.08 -24.15
#